data_AF-A0AAE0TVB3-F1
#
_entry.id   AF-A0AAE0TVB3-F1
#
_cell.length_a   1.000
_cell.length_b   1.000
_cell.length_c   1.000
_cell.angle_alpha   90.00
_cell.angle_beta   90.00
_cell.angle_gamma   90.00
#
_symmetry.space_group_name_H-M   'P 1'
#
loop_
_entity.id
_entity.type
_entity.pdbx_description
1 polymer ?
#
loop_
_entity_poly.entity_id
_entity_poly.type
_entity_poly.pdbx_seq_one_letter_code
_entity_poly.pdbx_strand_id
1 'polypeptide(L)'
;MMYPFIVTILAFSAILGAAAPNHGRARAELPQSFASSSDGRYKLSPVDAPVRGQGNPGDGSSAWTLTVDDTPSGHRQQITGFGASVTDATVTVFNSLPSDTRDELLRFLVTPNGVNFSLMRHTVASSDLSGPPAYAYDDNGGNADPSLSSFNLGDRGRAMADLLRSMRTLNSGLTLLGSPWSAPAWMKLNRVLTGTTVNNNLDPQYASQYAQYFVQYLQAYESAGAHVDAITIQNEPLNSRAGFPTMYVFADEAGRLIQDHIGPALKAAGLTTEIWAYDHNTDRPDYPQTVLDAAPSHVQAAAWHCYAPNNNWGVLSDLHNANPGTPQYMTECWTSPEAGWSQAADFTMGPLQNWASGAMAWTLGSDTTYGPHLDHPDSCQTCRGLFVVDTSTNTYDFAIDYYMMGQFSKFMPKGATVLAGTGSWTYPDGTGIESVASANPDGTRTVVIKSKFGNDVVVTVNTKSGETWSGRVYANSVVTWVLPPTV
;
A
#
# COMPACT_ATOMS: atom_id res chain seq x y z
N MET A 1 -36.23 21.80 -62.28
CA MET A 1 -36.54 22.04 -60.87
C MET A 1 -37.10 20.75 -60.28
N MET A 2 -36.62 20.40 -59.08
CA MET A 2 -37.01 19.25 -58.23
C MET A 2 -36.55 17.86 -58.70
N TYR A 3 -35.56 17.31 -57.99
CA TYR A 3 -35.40 15.88 -57.70
C TYR A 3 -35.13 15.70 -56.19
N PRO A 4 -35.60 14.61 -55.58
CA PRO A 4 -35.77 14.48 -54.13
C PRO A 4 -34.51 14.02 -53.40
N PHE A 5 -34.36 14.46 -52.15
CA PHE A 5 -33.35 13.96 -51.21
C PHE A 5 -33.74 12.58 -50.69
N ILE A 6 -32.89 11.59 -50.93
CA ILE A 6 -32.91 10.29 -50.25
C ILE A 6 -31.95 10.39 -49.07
N VAL A 7 -32.47 10.19 -47.86
CA VAL A 7 -31.68 10.08 -46.62
C VAL A 7 -31.34 8.61 -46.42
N THR A 8 -30.06 8.26 -46.54
CA THR A 8 -29.54 6.92 -46.24
C THR A 8 -29.19 6.85 -44.75
N ILE A 9 -29.93 6.05 -43.99
CA ILE A 9 -29.61 5.73 -42.59
C ILE A 9 -28.53 4.65 -42.58
N LEU A 10 -27.32 5.00 -42.14
CA LEU A 10 -26.23 4.06 -41.85
C LEU A 10 -26.36 3.56 -40.42
N ALA A 11 -26.80 2.32 -40.26
CA ALA A 11 -26.77 1.60 -38.99
C ALA A 11 -25.31 1.18 -38.68
N PHE A 12 -24.70 1.77 -37.66
CA PHE A 12 -23.44 1.30 -37.10
C PHE A 12 -23.73 0.17 -36.09
N SER A 13 -23.48 -1.07 -36.50
CA SER A 13 -23.39 -2.20 -35.58
C SER A 13 -22.10 -2.08 -34.76
N ALA A 14 -22.21 -1.68 -33.50
CA ALA A 14 -21.12 -1.76 -32.54
C ALA A 14 -20.92 -3.22 -32.11
N ILE A 15 -19.91 -3.87 -32.69
CA ILE A 15 -19.40 -5.14 -32.19
C ILE A 15 -18.58 -4.80 -30.94
N LEU A 16 -19.15 -5.08 -29.75
CA LEU A 16 -18.39 -5.14 -28.51
C LEU A 16 -17.37 -6.29 -28.61
N GLY A 17 -16.15 -5.96 -29.00
CA GLY A 17 -15.01 -6.85 -28.80
C GLY A 17 -14.65 -6.85 -27.31
N ALA A 18 -14.95 -7.94 -26.61
CA ALA A 18 -14.34 -8.20 -25.32
C ALA A 18 -12.82 -8.24 -25.50
N ALA A 19 -12.11 -7.34 -24.82
CA ALA A 19 -10.66 -7.34 -24.81
C ALA A 19 -10.17 -8.65 -24.15
N ALA A 20 -9.63 -9.55 -24.96
CA ALA A 20 -8.88 -10.69 -24.48
C ALA A 20 -7.65 -10.20 -23.70
N PRO A 21 -7.20 -10.91 -22.65
CA PRO A 21 -5.98 -10.55 -21.94
C PRO A 21 -4.82 -10.57 -22.94
N ASN A 22 -4.21 -9.41 -23.10
CA ASN A 22 -3.04 -9.24 -23.93
C ASN A 22 -1.92 -10.04 -23.23
N HIS A 23 -1.62 -11.26 -23.71
CA HIS A 23 -0.36 -11.95 -23.38
C HIS A 23 0.77 -11.15 -24.04
N GLY A 24 1.08 -10.00 -23.44
CA GLY A 24 2.03 -9.02 -23.94
C GLY A 24 3.43 -9.60 -23.95
N ARG A 25 4.24 -9.14 -24.90
CA ARG A 25 5.68 -9.43 -24.95
C ARG A 25 6.31 -9.21 -23.57
N ALA A 26 7.25 -10.10 -23.22
CA ALA A 26 8.06 -9.95 -22.02
C ALA A 26 8.68 -8.56 -21.95
N ARG A 27 8.63 -7.89 -20.79
CA ARG A 27 9.23 -6.56 -20.62
C ARG A 27 10.76 -6.55 -20.75
N ALA A 28 11.40 -7.72 -20.68
CA ALA A 28 12.83 -7.89 -20.83
C ALA A 28 13.16 -9.20 -21.54
N GLU A 29 13.77 -9.09 -22.73
CA GLU A 29 14.35 -10.22 -23.48
C GLU A 29 15.82 -10.50 -23.08
N LEU A 30 16.47 -9.51 -22.46
CA LEU A 30 17.84 -9.57 -21.91
C LEU A 30 17.80 -9.22 -20.43
N PRO A 31 18.76 -9.72 -19.61
CA PRO A 31 18.83 -9.34 -18.20
C PRO A 31 19.03 -7.82 -18.05
N GLN A 32 18.38 -7.24 -17.05
CA GLN A 32 18.52 -5.83 -16.67
C GLN A 32 18.80 -5.73 -15.17
N SER A 33 19.39 -4.62 -14.73
CA SER A 33 19.66 -4.34 -13.33
C SER A 33 19.46 -2.86 -13.03
N PHE A 34 18.87 -2.56 -11.87
CA PHE A 34 18.61 -1.20 -11.40
C PHE A 34 18.99 -1.06 -9.93
N ALA A 35 19.57 0.06 -9.53
CA ALA A 35 20.04 0.29 -8.17
C ALA A 35 19.44 1.55 -7.52
N SER A 36 19.24 1.48 -6.20
CA SER A 36 18.95 2.61 -5.31
C SER A 36 19.91 2.50 -4.12
N SER A 37 20.73 3.52 -3.84
CA SER A 37 21.78 3.46 -2.82
C SER A 37 21.57 4.47 -1.69
N SER A 38 22.10 4.15 -0.51
CA SER A 38 21.97 4.97 0.71
C SER A 38 22.55 6.37 0.57
N ASP A 39 23.57 6.53 -0.28
CA ASP A 39 24.25 7.81 -0.56
C ASP A 39 23.52 8.67 -1.61
N GLY A 40 22.42 8.18 -2.17
CA GLY A 40 21.65 8.86 -3.20
C GLY A 40 22.32 8.90 -4.58
N ARG A 41 23.46 8.21 -4.76
CA ARG A 41 24.15 8.09 -6.06
C ARG A 41 23.28 7.37 -7.10
N TYR A 42 22.61 6.31 -6.67
CA TYR A 42 21.66 5.58 -7.50
C TYR A 42 20.23 5.81 -7.00
N LYS A 43 19.34 6.12 -7.94
CA LYS A 43 17.92 6.46 -7.70
C LYS A 43 17.07 5.75 -8.75
N LEU A 44 16.83 4.45 -8.56
CA LEU A 44 16.30 3.54 -9.61
C LEU A 44 17.14 3.59 -10.90
N SER A 45 18.44 3.77 -10.76
CA SER A 45 19.36 3.98 -11.89
C SER A 45 19.69 2.65 -12.56
N PRO A 46 19.72 2.57 -13.91
CA PRO A 46 20.26 1.41 -14.61
C PRO A 46 21.72 1.18 -14.22
N VAL A 47 22.10 -0.08 -14.03
CA VAL A 47 23.44 -0.53 -13.67
C VAL A 47 23.79 -1.80 -14.43
N ASP A 48 25.03 -2.30 -14.28
CA ASP A 48 25.48 -3.50 -14.98
C ASP A 48 24.55 -4.70 -14.69
N ALA A 49 24.03 -5.30 -15.76
CA ALA A 49 23.14 -6.45 -15.69
C ALA A 49 23.87 -7.70 -15.17
N PRO A 50 23.17 -8.63 -14.49
CA PRO A 50 23.75 -9.91 -14.14
C PRO A 50 24.06 -10.72 -15.42
N VAL A 51 25.09 -11.54 -15.35
CA VAL A 51 25.49 -12.46 -16.42
C VAL A 51 25.06 -13.88 -16.11
N ARG A 52 24.77 -14.68 -17.14
CA ARG A 52 24.44 -16.10 -16.99
C ARG A 52 25.71 -16.91 -16.71
N GLY A 53 25.63 -17.84 -15.75
CA GLY A 53 26.74 -18.63 -15.24
C GLY A 53 27.47 -17.96 -14.08
N GLN A 54 28.47 -18.65 -13.53
CA GLN A 54 29.34 -18.05 -12.52
C GLN A 54 30.32 -17.11 -13.21
N GLY A 55 30.05 -15.81 -13.14
CA GLY A 55 30.98 -14.79 -13.61
C GLY A 55 32.27 -14.80 -12.77
N ASN A 56 33.41 -14.49 -13.40
CA ASN A 56 34.68 -14.28 -12.69
C ASN A 56 34.62 -12.91 -11.98
N PRO A 57 34.64 -12.83 -10.65
CA PRO A 57 34.59 -11.58 -9.92
C PRO A 57 35.91 -10.84 -10.15
N GLY A 58 35.85 -9.60 -10.63
CA GLY A 58 36.98 -8.68 -10.49
C GLY A 58 37.45 -8.68 -9.02
N ASP A 59 38.75 -8.92 -8.85
CA ASP A 59 39.54 -8.77 -7.64
C ASP A 59 38.82 -8.56 -6.29
N GLY A 60 38.44 -9.67 -5.64
CA GLY A 60 38.47 -9.76 -4.17
C GLY A 60 37.21 -9.38 -3.38
N SER A 61 36.02 -9.36 -3.97
CA SER A 61 34.77 -9.11 -3.23
C SER A 61 34.19 -10.36 -2.56
N SER A 62 33.55 -10.18 -1.39
CA SER A 62 32.78 -11.23 -0.71
C SER A 62 31.71 -11.79 -1.66
N ALA A 63 31.63 -13.11 -1.77
CA ALA A 63 30.62 -13.78 -2.58
C ALA A 63 29.41 -14.15 -1.71
N TRP A 64 28.20 -13.88 -2.19
CA TRP A 64 26.94 -14.28 -1.55
C TRP A 64 26.13 -15.15 -2.48
N THR A 65 25.47 -16.19 -1.95
CA THR A 65 24.65 -17.10 -2.76
C THR A 65 23.20 -17.06 -2.31
N LEU A 66 22.31 -16.87 -3.27
CA LEU A 66 20.86 -16.97 -3.13
C LEU A 66 20.35 -18.14 -3.96
N THR A 67 19.28 -18.77 -3.50
CA THR A 67 18.53 -19.75 -4.31
C THR A 67 17.09 -19.28 -4.48
N VAL A 68 16.52 -19.44 -5.67
CA VAL A 68 15.12 -19.15 -5.98
C VAL A 68 14.48 -20.40 -6.57
N ASP A 69 13.35 -20.82 -6.02
CA ASP A 69 12.50 -21.84 -6.64
C ASP A 69 11.53 -21.18 -7.61
N ASP A 70 11.94 -21.08 -8.88
CA ASP A 70 11.16 -20.53 -9.99
C ASP A 70 10.32 -21.59 -10.70
N THR A 71 10.12 -22.75 -10.07
CA THR A 71 9.19 -23.80 -10.54
C THR A 71 7.83 -23.66 -9.84
N PRO A 72 6.78 -24.35 -10.31
CA PRO A 72 5.46 -24.26 -9.67
C PRO A 72 5.43 -24.63 -8.18
N SER A 73 6.37 -25.45 -7.67
CA SER A 73 6.44 -25.76 -6.24
C SER A 73 6.93 -24.59 -5.38
N GLY A 74 7.62 -23.63 -5.98
CA GLY A 74 8.12 -22.44 -5.32
C GLY A 74 7.12 -21.28 -5.31
N HIS A 75 5.97 -21.40 -5.98
CA HIS A 75 4.98 -20.34 -6.05
C HIS A 75 4.34 -20.09 -4.68
N ARG A 76 4.30 -18.82 -4.27
CA ARG A 76 3.67 -18.35 -3.03
C ARG A 76 2.50 -17.41 -3.36
N GLN A 77 2.31 -16.35 -2.59
CA GLN A 77 1.25 -15.37 -2.78
C GLN A 77 1.42 -14.57 -4.08
N GLN A 78 0.30 -14.09 -4.61
CA GLN A 78 0.29 -13.10 -5.69
C GLN A 78 0.33 -11.67 -5.13
N ILE A 79 1.03 -10.80 -5.84
CA ILE A 79 1.18 -9.38 -5.51
C ILE A 79 -0.05 -8.62 -5.99
N THR A 80 -0.71 -7.94 -5.07
CA THR A 80 -1.74 -6.92 -5.37
C THR A 80 -1.08 -5.61 -5.77
N GLY A 81 -0.01 -5.21 -5.06
CA GLY A 81 0.74 -4.01 -5.40
C GLY A 81 1.49 -3.41 -4.22
N PHE A 82 1.98 -2.20 -4.44
CA PHE A 82 2.70 -1.39 -3.47
C PHE A 82 2.29 0.08 -3.61
N GLY A 83 2.48 0.86 -2.56
CA GLY A 83 2.23 2.30 -2.57
C GLY A 83 2.37 2.96 -1.21
N ALA A 84 1.52 3.93 -0.93
CA ALA A 84 1.48 4.64 0.34
C ALA A 84 0.07 5.15 0.63
N SER A 85 -0.14 5.77 1.80
CA SER A 85 -1.44 6.36 2.13
C SER A 85 -1.55 7.80 1.62
N VAL A 86 -2.67 8.10 0.96
CA VAL A 86 -3.12 9.45 0.65
C VAL A 86 -3.81 10.01 1.89
N THR A 87 -3.14 10.91 2.57
CA THR A 87 -3.65 11.62 3.76
C THR A 87 -4.16 13.01 3.40
N ASP A 88 -4.88 13.67 4.29
CA ASP A 88 -5.25 15.08 4.12
C ASP A 88 -4.02 15.97 3.91
N ALA A 89 -2.90 15.65 4.55
CA ALA A 89 -1.62 16.29 4.29
C ALA A 89 -1.18 16.13 2.83
N THR A 90 -1.19 14.90 2.32
CA THR A 90 -0.87 14.60 0.92
C THR A 90 -1.78 15.38 -0.03
N VAL A 91 -3.09 15.38 0.19
CA VAL A 91 -4.05 16.12 -0.65
C VAL A 91 -3.74 17.62 -0.62
N THR A 92 -3.44 18.17 0.55
CA THR A 92 -3.16 19.60 0.74
C THR A 92 -1.92 20.02 -0.05
N VAL A 93 -0.80 19.33 0.15
CA VAL A 93 0.48 19.69 -0.49
C VAL A 93 0.50 19.35 -1.98
N PHE A 94 -0.20 18.29 -2.38
CA PHE A 94 -0.39 17.99 -3.80
C PHE A 94 -1.15 19.12 -4.49
N ASN A 95 -2.24 19.62 -3.88
CA ASN A 95 -3.07 20.66 -4.48
C ASN A 95 -2.41 22.05 -4.51
N SER A 96 -1.34 22.29 -3.75
CA SER A 96 -0.57 23.53 -3.85
C SER A 96 0.33 23.59 -5.09
N LEU A 97 0.66 22.44 -5.69
CA LEU A 97 1.47 22.40 -6.92
C LEU A 97 0.68 22.93 -8.14
N PRO A 98 1.36 23.50 -9.15
CA PRO A 98 0.74 23.87 -10.43
C PRO A 98 0.15 22.65 -11.14
N SER A 99 -0.86 22.85 -11.99
CA SER A 99 -1.57 21.76 -12.68
C SER A 99 -0.64 20.80 -13.41
N ASP A 100 0.32 21.33 -14.18
CA ASP A 100 1.20 20.50 -15.01
C ASP A 100 2.15 19.66 -14.15
N THR A 101 2.61 20.24 -13.03
CA THR A 101 3.46 19.56 -12.04
C THR A 101 2.68 18.46 -11.30
N ARG A 102 1.40 18.69 -10.98
CA ARG A 102 0.52 17.67 -10.39
C ARG A 102 0.31 16.49 -11.32
N ASP A 103 0.02 16.78 -12.59
CA ASP A 103 -0.20 15.75 -13.61
C ASP A 103 1.07 14.92 -13.85
N GLU A 104 2.23 15.57 -13.89
CA GLU A 104 3.53 14.90 -13.97
C GLU A 104 3.78 14.00 -12.75
N LEU A 105 3.61 14.53 -11.54
CA LEU A 105 3.80 13.78 -10.29
C LEU A 105 2.89 12.55 -10.25
N LEU A 106 1.61 12.69 -10.58
CA LEU A 106 0.69 11.54 -10.65
C LEU A 106 1.17 10.47 -11.64
N ARG A 107 1.65 10.86 -12.82
CA ARG A 107 2.21 9.90 -13.78
C ARG A 107 3.42 9.16 -13.21
N PHE A 108 4.30 9.83 -12.49
CA PHE A 108 5.43 9.16 -11.83
C PHE A 108 4.99 8.22 -10.71
N LEU A 109 3.98 8.59 -9.93
CA LEU A 109 3.49 7.78 -8.83
C LEU A 109 2.78 6.51 -9.30
N VAL A 110 1.82 6.61 -10.23
CA VAL A 110 0.88 5.51 -10.51
C VAL A 110 1.00 4.88 -11.89
N THR A 111 1.97 5.29 -12.72
CA THR A 111 2.16 4.71 -14.06
C THR A 111 3.58 4.16 -14.27
N PRO A 112 3.82 3.36 -15.33
CA PRO A 112 5.15 2.84 -15.66
C PRO A 112 6.24 3.91 -15.94
N ASN A 113 5.84 5.18 -16.12
CA ASN A 113 6.78 6.30 -16.24
C ASN A 113 7.64 6.48 -14.97
N GLY A 114 7.12 6.10 -13.80
CA GLY A 114 7.86 6.09 -12.54
C GLY A 114 7.79 4.74 -11.84
N VAL A 115 7.24 4.71 -10.64
CA VAL A 115 7.23 3.52 -9.75
C VAL A 115 5.97 2.68 -9.85
N ASN A 116 4.95 3.12 -10.59
CA ASN A 116 3.75 2.34 -10.90
C ASN A 116 3.04 1.77 -9.67
N PHE A 117 2.85 2.60 -8.64
CA PHE A 117 2.08 2.21 -7.47
C PHE A 117 0.67 1.77 -7.85
N SER A 118 0.24 0.65 -7.26
CA SER A 118 -0.96 -0.12 -7.62
C SER A 118 -1.75 -0.61 -6.41
N LEU A 119 -1.29 -0.29 -5.20
CA LEU A 119 -1.98 -0.50 -3.94
C LEU A 119 -1.79 0.76 -3.10
N MET A 120 -2.86 1.52 -2.90
CA MET A 120 -2.84 2.75 -2.11
C MET A 120 -3.86 2.65 -0.99
N ARG A 121 -3.57 3.37 0.10
CA ARG A 121 -4.48 3.54 1.23
C ARG A 121 -4.95 4.99 1.28
N HIS A 122 -6.08 5.27 1.91
CA HIS A 122 -6.49 6.63 2.22
C HIS A 122 -7.23 6.70 3.54
N THR A 123 -7.31 7.91 4.06
CA THR A 123 -7.99 8.16 5.33
C THR A 123 -9.47 8.41 5.13
N VAL A 124 -10.31 7.71 5.89
CA VAL A 124 -11.76 7.97 5.93
C VAL A 124 -11.97 9.07 6.96
N ALA A 125 -12.13 10.29 6.46
CA ALA A 125 -12.08 11.55 7.22
C ALA A 125 -10.69 11.82 7.85
N SER A 126 -10.62 12.49 9.00
CA SER A 126 -9.32 12.92 9.55
C SER A 126 -8.48 11.79 10.14
N SER A 127 -7.17 11.89 9.96
CA SER A 127 -6.12 11.18 10.70
C SER A 127 -5.28 12.16 11.54
N ASP A 128 -4.16 11.71 12.11
CA ASP A 128 -3.15 12.58 12.70
C ASP A 128 -2.49 13.52 11.68
N LEU A 129 -2.39 13.10 10.41
CA LEU A 129 -1.91 13.91 9.27
C LEU A 129 -3.03 14.70 8.59
N SER A 130 -3.87 15.33 9.41
CA SER A 130 -4.92 16.27 8.98
C SER A 130 -4.72 17.61 9.67
N GLY A 131 -4.95 18.72 8.96
CA GLY A 131 -4.92 20.04 9.61
C GLY A 131 -6.06 20.19 10.63
N PRO A 132 -5.89 20.94 11.74
CA PRO A 132 -6.98 21.17 12.69
C PRO A 132 -8.15 21.95 12.04
N PRO A 133 -9.39 21.77 12.54
CA PRO A 133 -9.80 20.73 13.48
C PRO A 133 -9.87 19.35 12.81
N ALA A 134 -9.82 18.29 13.63
CA ALA A 134 -10.21 16.94 13.20
C ALA A 134 -11.71 16.92 12.85
N TYR A 135 -12.11 15.98 11.98
CA TYR A 135 -13.48 15.89 11.49
C TYR A 135 -13.86 14.44 11.14
N ALA A 136 -15.16 14.15 11.20
CA ALA A 136 -15.77 12.98 10.59
C ALA A 136 -16.75 13.43 9.51
N TYR A 137 -17.20 12.53 8.63
CA TYR A 137 -18.17 12.89 7.60
C TYR A 137 -19.59 13.13 8.14
N ASP A 138 -19.85 12.85 9.42
CA ASP A 138 -21.13 13.10 10.06
C ASP A 138 -20.95 13.63 11.49
N ASP A 139 -20.30 14.79 11.62
CA ASP A 139 -20.08 15.41 12.93
C ASP A 139 -21.36 16.00 13.53
N ASN A 140 -22.33 16.44 12.70
CA ASN A 140 -23.61 17.05 13.10
C ASN A 140 -23.51 18.06 14.28
N GLY A 141 -22.47 18.89 14.28
CA GLY A 141 -22.20 19.86 15.34
C GLY A 141 -22.02 19.23 16.74
N GLY A 142 -21.61 17.95 16.80
CA GLY A 142 -21.46 17.15 18.01
C GLY A 142 -22.74 16.44 18.48
N ASN A 143 -23.87 16.62 17.80
CA ASN A 143 -25.14 15.99 18.18
C ASN A 143 -25.30 14.62 17.51
N ALA A 144 -26.00 13.70 18.17
CA ALA A 144 -26.33 12.42 17.55
C ALA A 144 -27.18 12.62 16.29
N ASP A 145 -26.82 11.96 15.19
CA ASP A 145 -27.63 11.86 13.97
C ASP A 145 -27.92 10.38 13.63
N PRO A 146 -28.88 9.74 14.32
CA PRO A 146 -29.18 8.33 14.06
C PRO A 146 -29.64 8.02 12.64
N SER A 147 -30.00 9.04 11.85
CA SER A 147 -30.42 8.91 10.45
C SER A 147 -29.31 9.16 9.43
N LEU A 148 -28.14 9.62 9.87
CA LEU A 148 -27.03 10.08 9.02
C LEU A 148 -27.46 11.14 7.99
N SER A 149 -28.47 11.95 8.33
CA SER A 149 -29.02 12.98 7.44
C SER A 149 -28.05 14.13 7.16
N SER A 150 -27.07 14.32 8.05
CA SER A 150 -26.05 15.36 7.99
C SER A 150 -24.74 14.86 7.37
N PHE A 151 -24.69 13.59 6.93
CA PHE A 151 -23.52 13.01 6.27
C PHE A 151 -23.10 13.84 5.07
N ASN A 152 -21.83 14.24 5.04
CA ASN A 152 -21.22 15.02 3.96
C ASN A 152 -19.71 14.81 3.96
N LEU A 153 -19.13 14.58 2.77
CA LEU A 153 -17.67 14.49 2.62
C LEU A 153 -16.94 15.79 2.98
N GLY A 154 -17.64 16.94 2.93
CA GLY A 154 -17.02 18.25 3.09
C GLY A 154 -15.98 18.53 2.01
N ASP A 155 -15.24 19.63 2.14
CA ASP A 155 -14.23 20.00 1.13
C ASP A 155 -13.04 19.04 1.13
N ARG A 156 -12.59 18.60 2.31
CA ARG A 156 -11.45 17.69 2.44
C ARG A 156 -11.75 16.29 1.90
N GLY A 157 -12.91 15.71 2.24
CA GLY A 157 -13.32 14.41 1.70
C GLY A 157 -13.59 14.44 0.20
N ARG A 158 -14.13 15.54 -0.35
CA ARG A 158 -14.26 15.72 -1.81
C ARG A 158 -12.90 15.79 -2.50
N ALA A 159 -11.96 16.57 -1.96
CA ALA A 159 -10.62 16.68 -2.51
C ALA A 159 -9.84 15.36 -2.47
N MET A 160 -10.02 14.57 -1.39
CA MET A 160 -9.51 13.21 -1.28
C MET A 160 -10.06 12.32 -2.40
N ALA A 161 -11.40 12.26 -2.55
CA ALA A 161 -12.04 11.47 -3.60
C ALA A 161 -11.60 11.90 -5.01
N ASP A 162 -11.43 13.19 -5.27
CA ASP A 162 -10.95 13.71 -6.56
C ASP A 162 -9.52 13.26 -6.89
N LEU A 163 -8.62 13.29 -5.91
CA LEU A 163 -7.24 12.81 -6.09
C LEU A 163 -7.22 11.30 -6.37
N LEU A 164 -7.98 10.51 -5.60
CA LEU A 164 -8.08 9.06 -5.79
C LEU A 164 -8.71 8.68 -7.13
N ARG A 165 -9.76 9.40 -7.57
CA ARG A 165 -10.32 9.27 -8.93
C ARG A 165 -9.23 9.52 -9.99
N SER A 166 -8.42 10.57 -9.81
CA SER A 166 -7.36 10.93 -10.75
C SER A 166 -6.30 9.82 -10.85
N MET A 167 -5.89 9.26 -9.70
CA MET A 167 -4.99 8.10 -9.66
C MET A 167 -5.58 6.87 -10.36
N ARG A 168 -6.85 6.53 -10.09
CA ARG A 168 -7.55 5.41 -10.74
C ARG A 168 -7.72 5.62 -12.25
N THR A 169 -7.92 6.84 -12.69
CA THR A 169 -8.02 7.17 -14.13
C THR A 169 -6.71 6.86 -14.86
N LEU A 170 -5.57 7.12 -14.21
CA LEU A 170 -4.24 6.82 -14.77
C LEU A 170 -3.85 5.36 -14.61
N ASN A 171 -4.34 4.69 -13.56
CA ASN A 171 -4.10 3.28 -13.28
C ASN A 171 -5.41 2.58 -12.90
N SER A 172 -6.10 2.03 -13.91
CA SER A 172 -7.37 1.32 -13.68
C SER A 172 -7.23 0.03 -12.86
N GLY A 173 -5.99 -0.49 -12.73
CA GLY A 173 -5.68 -1.66 -11.90
C GLY A 173 -5.35 -1.32 -10.44
N LEU A 174 -5.38 -0.04 -10.07
CA LEU A 174 -5.14 0.45 -8.71
C LEU A 174 -6.16 -0.14 -7.73
N THR A 175 -5.65 -0.61 -6.59
CA THR A 175 -6.45 -1.09 -5.45
C THR A 175 -6.41 -0.02 -4.36
N LEU A 176 -7.57 0.39 -3.86
CA LEU A 176 -7.74 1.42 -2.84
C LEU A 176 -8.27 0.82 -1.53
N LEU A 177 -7.53 1.04 -0.45
CA LEU A 177 -7.92 0.70 0.92
C LEU A 177 -8.35 1.97 1.68
N GLY A 178 -9.57 2.00 2.22
CA GLY A 178 -9.99 3.04 3.16
C GLY A 178 -9.95 2.57 4.61
N SER A 179 -9.40 3.37 5.52
CA SER A 179 -9.45 3.09 6.97
C SER A 179 -9.92 4.33 7.73
N PRO A 180 -10.86 4.24 8.69
CA PRO A 180 -11.18 5.34 9.58
C PRO A 180 -10.28 5.32 10.82
N TRP A 181 -9.86 6.50 11.29
CA TRP A 181 -9.19 6.63 12.59
C TRP A 181 -10.22 6.59 13.74
N SER A 182 -11.43 7.09 13.50
CA SER A 182 -12.52 7.11 14.48
C SER A 182 -13.88 7.02 13.79
N ALA A 183 -14.88 6.55 14.54
CA ALA A 183 -16.27 6.88 14.26
C ALA A 183 -16.55 8.37 14.59
N PRO A 184 -17.63 8.97 14.04
CA PRO A 184 -18.10 10.28 14.50
C PRO A 184 -18.19 10.37 16.02
N ALA A 185 -17.88 11.54 16.58
CA ALA A 185 -17.79 11.73 18.04
C ALA A 185 -19.03 11.22 18.78
N TRP A 186 -20.22 11.53 18.25
CA TRP A 186 -21.48 11.15 18.87
C TRP A 186 -21.74 9.64 18.88
N MET A 187 -21.03 8.84 18.06
CA MET A 187 -21.10 7.38 18.08
C MET A 187 -20.22 6.74 19.17
N LYS A 188 -19.31 7.50 19.79
CA LYS A 188 -18.38 7.00 20.80
C LYS A 188 -18.94 7.17 22.21
N LEU A 189 -18.56 6.32 23.15
CA LEU A 189 -19.03 6.43 24.55
C LEU A 189 -18.61 7.76 25.20
N ASN A 190 -17.43 8.29 24.86
CA ASN A 190 -16.91 9.56 25.38
C ASN A 190 -17.42 10.82 24.65
N ARG A 191 -18.16 10.67 23.54
CA ARG A 191 -18.76 11.76 22.76
C ARG A 191 -17.77 12.80 22.22
N VAL A 192 -16.51 12.39 22.01
CA VAL A 192 -15.44 13.27 21.50
C VAL A 192 -14.66 12.60 20.38
N LEU A 193 -14.33 13.36 19.34
CA LEU A 193 -13.51 12.87 18.24
C LEU A 193 -12.04 12.79 18.66
N THR A 194 -11.44 13.94 18.96
CA THR A 194 -10.10 14.10 19.53
C THR A 194 -10.22 14.44 21.02
N GLY A 195 -9.99 13.48 21.91
CA GLY A 195 -10.33 13.65 23.31
C GLY A 195 -9.53 12.77 24.25
N THR A 196 -10.20 12.15 25.23
CA THR A 196 -9.56 11.32 26.26
C THR A 196 -9.56 9.84 25.86
N THR A 197 -8.74 9.03 26.54
CA THR A 197 -8.71 7.58 26.36
C THR A 197 -9.80 6.84 27.15
N VAL A 198 -10.45 7.53 28.10
CA VAL A 198 -11.53 6.95 28.93
C VAL A 198 -12.78 6.83 28.09
N ASN A 199 -13.38 5.63 28.05
CA ASN A 199 -14.56 5.33 27.24
C ASN A 199 -14.37 5.70 25.75
N ASN A 200 -13.15 5.51 25.22
CA ASN A 200 -12.82 5.80 23.83
C ASN A 200 -13.16 4.62 22.90
N ASN A 201 -14.36 4.07 23.07
CA ASN A 201 -14.87 2.93 22.30
C ASN A 201 -16.15 3.34 21.56
N LEU A 202 -16.52 2.56 20.56
CA LEU A 202 -17.84 2.67 19.95
C LEU A 202 -18.91 2.43 21.03
N ASP A 203 -19.94 3.27 21.05
CA ASP A 203 -21.12 3.02 21.87
C ASP A 203 -21.99 1.97 21.14
N PRO A 204 -22.22 0.78 21.73
CA PRO A 204 -22.93 -0.31 21.06
C PRO A 204 -24.32 0.08 20.56
N GLN A 205 -24.95 1.11 21.13
CA GLN A 205 -26.26 1.60 20.66
C GLN A 205 -26.21 2.14 19.22
N TYR A 206 -25.03 2.49 18.70
CA TYR A 206 -24.83 3.02 17.36
C TYR A 206 -24.13 2.05 16.39
N ALA A 207 -24.00 0.77 16.73
CA ALA A 207 -23.36 -0.22 15.86
C ALA A 207 -23.99 -0.28 14.45
N SER A 208 -25.31 -0.14 14.36
CA SER A 208 -26.02 -0.11 13.06
C SER A 208 -25.74 1.18 12.28
N GLN A 209 -25.68 2.33 12.96
CA GLN A 209 -25.36 3.62 12.35
C GLN A 209 -23.92 3.66 11.88
N TYR A 210 -22.99 3.02 12.61
CA TYR A 210 -21.61 2.91 12.18
C TYR A 210 -21.48 2.09 10.90
N ALA A 211 -22.23 0.99 10.77
CA ALA A 211 -22.32 0.25 9.52
C ALA A 211 -22.89 1.10 8.36
N GLN A 212 -23.94 1.88 8.61
CA GLN A 212 -24.49 2.78 7.59
C GLN A 212 -23.55 3.94 7.24
N TYR A 213 -22.69 4.38 8.16
CA TYR A 213 -21.66 5.38 7.88
C TYR A 213 -20.66 4.88 6.82
N PHE A 214 -20.23 3.61 6.89
CA PHE A 214 -19.44 3.00 5.83
C PHE A 214 -20.19 2.95 4.50
N VAL A 215 -21.48 2.59 4.50
CA VAL A 215 -22.31 2.56 3.28
C VAL A 215 -22.36 3.95 2.62
N GLN A 216 -22.67 5.00 3.38
CA GLN A 216 -22.73 6.38 2.87
C GLN A 216 -21.38 6.85 2.33
N TYR A 217 -20.29 6.55 3.04
CA TYR A 217 -18.93 6.85 2.59
C TYR A 217 -18.57 6.16 1.28
N LEU A 218 -18.79 4.85 1.19
CA LEU A 218 -18.46 4.07 0.00
C LEU A 218 -19.29 4.50 -1.21
N GLN A 219 -20.59 4.76 -1.02
CA GLN A 219 -21.46 5.27 -2.09
C GLN A 219 -21.08 6.69 -2.54
N ALA A 220 -20.65 7.56 -1.62
CA ALA A 220 -20.20 8.90 -1.95
C ALA A 220 -18.90 8.87 -2.76
N TYR A 221 -17.94 8.03 -2.39
CA TYR A 221 -16.68 7.84 -3.14
C TYR A 221 -16.93 7.17 -4.50
N GLU A 222 -17.81 6.17 -4.57
CA GLU A 222 -18.25 5.57 -5.84
C GLU A 222 -18.84 6.61 -6.78
N SER A 223 -19.73 7.46 -6.27
CA SER A 223 -20.37 8.54 -7.05
C SER A 223 -19.36 9.59 -7.54
N ALA A 224 -18.24 9.76 -6.82
CA ALA A 224 -17.13 10.62 -7.22
C ALA A 224 -16.14 9.91 -8.16
N GLY A 225 -16.37 8.66 -8.56
CA GLY A 225 -15.48 7.89 -9.44
C GLY A 225 -14.23 7.33 -8.74
N ALA A 226 -14.22 7.29 -7.41
CA ALA A 226 -13.13 6.81 -6.58
C ALA A 226 -13.51 5.48 -5.89
N HIS A 227 -13.80 4.45 -6.69
CA HIS A 227 -14.18 3.12 -6.17
C HIS A 227 -13.17 2.61 -5.13
N VAL A 228 -13.69 2.25 -3.95
CA VAL A 228 -12.91 1.74 -2.82
C VAL A 228 -13.03 0.22 -2.79
N ASP A 229 -11.91 -0.46 -3.04
CA ASP A 229 -11.86 -1.91 -3.18
C ASP A 229 -11.93 -2.62 -1.82
N ALA A 230 -11.34 -2.02 -0.78
CA ALA A 230 -11.31 -2.59 0.56
C ALA A 230 -11.44 -1.53 1.65
N ILE A 231 -11.94 -1.95 2.82
CA ILE A 231 -11.89 -1.19 4.06
C ILE A 231 -11.30 -2.01 5.20
N THR A 232 -10.64 -1.35 6.15
CA THR A 232 -10.54 -1.84 7.53
C THR A 232 -11.57 -1.06 8.36
N ILE A 233 -12.13 -1.67 9.41
CA ILE A 233 -13.19 -1.01 10.18
C ILE A 233 -12.65 0.03 11.17
N GLN A 234 -11.35 0.01 11.42
CA GLN A 234 -10.68 0.89 12.39
C GLN A 234 -9.17 0.83 12.16
N ASN A 235 -8.53 1.99 12.01
CA ASN A 235 -7.08 2.10 12.06
C ASN A 235 -6.59 1.83 13.48
N GLU A 236 -5.62 0.92 13.64
CA GLU A 236 -4.98 0.63 14.92
C GLU A 236 -5.96 0.46 16.09
N PRO A 237 -6.88 -0.51 16.06
CA PRO A 237 -7.96 -0.66 17.03
C PRO A 237 -7.52 -0.86 18.49
N LEU A 238 -6.23 -1.11 18.75
CA LEU A 238 -5.68 -1.20 20.10
C LEU A 238 -4.92 0.06 20.53
N ASN A 239 -4.80 1.06 19.65
CA ASN A 239 -4.17 2.34 19.91
C ASN A 239 -5.23 3.35 20.39
N SER A 240 -5.34 3.52 21.71
CA SER A 240 -6.20 4.54 22.31
C SER A 240 -5.33 5.66 22.86
N ARG A 241 -5.29 6.80 22.15
CA ARG A 241 -4.49 7.97 22.51
C ARG A 241 -5.33 9.23 22.59
N ALA A 242 -5.02 10.04 23.60
CA ALA A 242 -5.64 11.35 23.73
C ALA A 242 -5.17 12.30 22.63
N GLY A 243 -6.03 13.24 22.21
CA GLY A 243 -5.70 14.25 21.20
C GLY A 243 -5.74 13.78 19.74
N PHE A 244 -5.90 12.48 19.48
CA PHE A 244 -6.09 11.92 18.14
C PHE A 244 -7.53 11.49 17.91
N PRO A 245 -7.96 11.40 16.64
CA PRO A 245 -9.23 10.80 16.30
C PRO A 245 -9.14 9.28 16.44
N THR A 246 -8.68 8.69 17.55
CA THR A 246 -8.56 7.22 17.73
C THR A 246 -9.84 6.62 18.31
N MET A 247 -10.08 5.32 18.08
CA MET A 247 -11.15 4.56 18.72
C MET A 247 -10.67 3.13 19.01
N TYR A 248 -10.86 2.69 20.25
CA TYR A 248 -10.51 1.35 20.68
C TYR A 248 -11.63 0.36 20.33
N VAL A 249 -11.27 -0.74 19.69
CA VAL A 249 -12.21 -1.82 19.30
C VAL A 249 -11.59 -3.17 19.65
N PHE A 250 -12.23 -3.94 20.52
CA PHE A 250 -11.74 -5.27 20.87
C PHE A 250 -11.86 -6.24 19.70
N ALA A 251 -11.05 -7.31 19.66
CA ALA A 251 -11.07 -8.26 18.54
C ALA A 251 -12.43 -8.96 18.37
N ASP A 252 -13.04 -9.38 19.47
CA ASP A 252 -14.37 -10.00 19.47
C ASP A 252 -15.48 -8.99 19.12
N GLU A 253 -15.32 -7.73 19.53
CA GLU A 253 -16.19 -6.63 19.14
C GLU A 253 -16.09 -6.34 17.63
N ALA A 254 -14.88 -6.25 17.07
CA ALA A 254 -14.67 -6.06 15.64
C ALA A 254 -15.29 -7.20 14.82
N GLY A 255 -15.08 -8.45 15.25
CA GLY A 255 -15.71 -9.62 14.65
C GLY A 255 -17.25 -9.52 14.62
N ARG A 256 -17.88 -9.17 15.76
CA ARG A 256 -19.34 -8.98 15.84
C ARG A 256 -19.84 -7.80 15.02
N LEU A 257 -19.14 -6.67 15.04
CA LEU A 257 -19.50 -5.50 14.22
C LEU A 257 -19.51 -5.85 12.74
N ILE A 258 -18.52 -6.62 12.28
CA ILE A 258 -18.45 -7.07 10.89
C ILE A 258 -19.55 -8.08 10.58
N GLN A 259 -19.71 -9.11 11.42
CA GLN A 259 -20.65 -10.20 11.21
C GLN A 259 -22.12 -9.75 11.25
N ASP A 260 -22.48 -8.92 12.22
CA ASP A 260 -23.88 -8.61 12.54
C ASP A 260 -24.36 -7.28 11.94
N HIS A 261 -23.43 -6.37 11.60
CA HIS A 261 -23.79 -5.02 11.15
C HIS A 261 -23.15 -4.63 9.80
N ILE A 262 -21.81 -4.52 9.74
CA ILE A 262 -21.11 -3.92 8.59
C ILE A 262 -21.25 -4.82 7.35
N GLY A 263 -20.91 -6.11 7.45
CA GLY A 263 -21.00 -7.07 6.35
C GLY A 263 -22.42 -7.15 5.74
N PRO A 264 -23.47 -7.34 6.55
CA PRO A 264 -24.86 -7.28 6.09
C PRO A 264 -25.26 -5.95 5.45
N ALA A 265 -24.82 -4.81 6.01
CA ALA A 265 -25.14 -3.49 5.48
C ALA A 265 -24.50 -3.25 4.09
N LEU A 266 -23.22 -3.60 3.92
CA LEU A 266 -22.55 -3.50 2.61
C LEU A 266 -23.25 -4.35 1.55
N LYS A 267 -23.58 -5.61 1.91
CA LYS A 267 -24.30 -6.52 1.02
C LYS A 267 -25.70 -6.00 0.66
N ALA A 268 -26.45 -5.46 1.63
CA ALA A 268 -27.77 -4.90 1.38
C ALA A 268 -27.72 -3.66 0.47
N ALA A 269 -26.63 -2.88 0.55
CA ALA A 269 -26.36 -1.74 -0.32
C ALA A 269 -25.82 -2.14 -1.71
N GLY A 270 -25.56 -3.43 -1.96
CA GLY A 270 -24.99 -3.92 -3.21
C GLY A 270 -23.51 -3.58 -3.40
N LEU A 271 -22.80 -3.24 -2.32
CA LEU A 271 -21.38 -2.89 -2.35
C LEU A 271 -20.52 -4.16 -2.36
N THR A 272 -19.49 -4.16 -3.20
CA THR A 272 -18.53 -5.28 -3.35
C THR A 272 -17.23 -5.05 -2.59
N THR A 273 -17.11 -3.94 -1.87
CA THR A 273 -15.92 -3.58 -1.08
C THR A 273 -15.60 -4.69 -0.06
N GLU A 274 -14.35 -5.11 -0.05
CA GLU A 274 -13.83 -6.09 0.91
C GLU A 274 -13.66 -5.49 2.30
N ILE A 275 -13.67 -6.35 3.32
CA ILE A 275 -13.33 -6.01 4.69
C ILE A 275 -12.05 -6.75 5.07
N TRP A 276 -11.03 -6.00 5.46
CA TRP A 276 -9.76 -6.51 5.94
C TRP A 276 -9.70 -6.41 7.46
N ALA A 277 -9.29 -7.50 8.11
CA ALA A 277 -9.17 -7.56 9.56
C ALA A 277 -7.94 -6.81 10.07
N TYR A 278 -8.06 -6.33 11.31
CA TYR A 278 -7.00 -5.83 12.18
C TYR A 278 -6.44 -4.42 11.91
N ASP A 279 -5.56 -4.20 10.93
CA ASP A 279 -4.93 -2.89 10.63
C ASP A 279 -4.08 -2.36 11.79
N HIS A 280 -3.23 -3.20 12.38
CA HIS A 280 -2.33 -2.82 13.48
C HIS A 280 -1.10 -3.75 13.58
N ASN A 281 -0.32 -3.62 14.66
CA ASN A 281 1.05 -4.13 14.73
C ASN A 281 1.16 -5.67 14.87
N THR A 282 2.30 -6.23 14.46
CA THR A 282 2.55 -7.69 14.49
C THR A 282 2.61 -8.31 15.90
N ASP A 283 2.51 -7.53 16.97
CA ASP A 283 2.61 -7.97 18.37
C ASP A 283 1.32 -8.60 18.92
N ARG A 284 0.18 -8.43 18.24
CA ARG A 284 -1.12 -9.07 18.57
C ARG A 284 -1.68 -9.90 17.42
N PRO A 285 -0.97 -10.99 17.02
CA PRO A 285 -1.43 -11.85 15.94
C PRO A 285 -2.72 -12.62 16.26
N ASP A 286 -3.13 -12.67 17.53
CA ASP A 286 -4.41 -13.22 17.96
C ASP A 286 -5.63 -12.40 17.48
N TYR A 287 -5.46 -11.10 17.26
CA TYR A 287 -6.55 -10.21 16.86
C TYR A 287 -7.13 -10.57 15.47
N PRO A 288 -6.34 -10.59 14.37
CA PRO A 288 -6.89 -10.92 13.06
C PRO A 288 -7.47 -12.34 13.02
N GLN A 289 -6.88 -13.32 13.72
CA GLN A 289 -7.46 -14.66 13.82
C GLN A 289 -8.85 -14.63 14.47
N THR A 290 -9.00 -13.92 15.60
CA THR A 290 -10.29 -13.79 16.30
C THR A 290 -11.37 -13.17 15.38
N VAL A 291 -11.00 -12.17 14.59
CA VAL A 291 -11.93 -11.52 13.65
C VAL A 291 -12.30 -12.45 12.49
N LEU A 292 -11.33 -13.17 11.92
CA LEU A 292 -11.56 -14.16 10.86
C LEU A 292 -12.50 -15.27 11.34
N ASP A 293 -12.31 -15.77 12.56
CA ASP A 293 -13.14 -16.83 13.14
C ASP A 293 -14.57 -16.35 13.40
N ALA A 294 -14.75 -15.08 13.79
CA ALA A 294 -16.05 -14.50 14.11
C ALA A 294 -16.87 -14.10 12.87
N ALA A 295 -16.20 -13.68 11.79
CA ALA A 295 -16.85 -13.15 10.59
C ALA A 295 -16.32 -13.74 9.26
N PRO A 296 -16.21 -15.07 9.12
CA PRO A 296 -15.50 -15.71 8.00
C PRO A 296 -16.15 -15.47 6.63
N SER A 297 -17.45 -15.13 6.58
CA SER A 297 -18.15 -14.82 5.32
C SER A 297 -18.01 -13.36 4.89
N HIS A 298 -17.44 -12.51 5.73
CA HIS A 298 -17.39 -11.07 5.51
C HIS A 298 -15.97 -10.50 5.49
N VAL A 299 -14.97 -11.21 6.02
CA VAL A 299 -13.57 -10.79 6.04
C VAL A 299 -12.78 -11.52 4.96
N GLN A 300 -12.08 -10.77 4.10
CA GLN A 300 -11.34 -11.34 2.97
C GLN A 300 -9.82 -11.37 3.19
N ALA A 301 -9.26 -10.46 3.99
CA ALA A 301 -7.82 -10.35 4.19
C ALA A 301 -7.47 -9.89 5.62
N ALA A 302 -6.17 -9.86 5.94
CA ALA A 302 -5.64 -9.27 7.17
C ALA A 302 -4.63 -8.15 6.88
N ALA A 303 -4.66 -7.09 7.69
CA ALA A 303 -3.86 -5.88 7.58
C ALA A 303 -2.91 -5.73 8.78
N TRP A 304 -1.66 -5.32 8.52
CA TRP A 304 -0.58 -5.29 9.50
C TRP A 304 0.26 -4.00 9.44
N HIS A 305 0.70 -3.51 10.60
CA HIS A 305 1.60 -2.36 10.76
C HIS A 305 2.96 -2.78 11.33
N CYS A 306 3.95 -1.88 11.27
CA CYS A 306 5.35 -2.17 11.60
C CYS A 306 5.88 -1.55 12.92
N TYR A 307 5.02 -0.94 13.75
CA TYR A 307 5.45 -0.05 14.84
C TYR A 307 5.76 -0.75 16.16
N ALA A 308 5.45 -2.04 16.28
CA ALA A 308 5.81 -2.81 17.46
C ALA A 308 7.33 -2.77 17.70
N PRO A 309 7.80 -2.49 18.92
CA PRO A 309 9.23 -2.55 19.24
C PRO A 309 9.85 -3.93 18.95
N ASN A 310 9.04 -4.98 19.05
CA ASN A 310 9.35 -6.37 18.72
C ASN A 310 8.76 -6.80 17.37
N ASN A 311 8.75 -5.90 16.38
CA ASN A 311 8.22 -6.17 15.03
C ASN A 311 8.78 -7.49 14.47
N ASN A 312 7.88 -8.39 14.08
CA ASN A 312 8.22 -9.71 13.58
C ASN A 312 7.24 -10.14 12.50
N TRP A 313 7.69 -10.12 11.24
CA TRP A 313 6.88 -10.54 10.10
C TRP A 313 6.58 -12.03 10.06
N GLY A 314 7.28 -12.86 10.85
CA GLY A 314 7.01 -14.31 10.94
C GLY A 314 5.57 -14.65 11.32
N VAL A 315 4.89 -13.76 12.05
CA VAL A 315 3.47 -13.96 12.43
C VAL A 315 2.52 -14.00 11.23
N LEU A 316 2.88 -13.36 10.10
CA LEU A 316 2.11 -13.46 8.86
C LEU A 316 2.23 -14.87 8.27
N SER A 317 3.42 -15.51 8.37
CA SER A 317 3.59 -16.90 7.97
C SER A 317 2.78 -17.84 8.84
N ASP A 318 2.71 -17.60 10.14
CA ASP A 318 1.88 -18.38 11.06
C ASP A 318 0.39 -18.22 10.73
N LEU A 319 -0.09 -16.99 10.48
CA LEU A 319 -1.47 -16.75 10.09
C LEU A 319 -1.80 -17.39 8.73
N HIS A 320 -0.88 -17.34 7.76
CA HIS A 320 -1.03 -18.02 6.48
C HIS A 320 -1.14 -19.54 6.66
N ASN A 321 -0.30 -20.15 7.50
CA ASN A 321 -0.37 -21.59 7.74
C ASN A 321 -1.71 -22.01 8.38
N ALA A 322 -2.29 -21.16 9.23
CA ALA A 322 -3.61 -21.38 9.81
C ALA A 322 -4.75 -21.08 8.80
N ASN A 323 -4.55 -20.10 7.90
CA ASN A 323 -5.57 -19.59 6.97
C ASN A 323 -4.99 -19.39 5.55
N PRO A 324 -4.65 -20.47 4.82
CA PRO A 324 -3.85 -20.38 3.58
C PRO A 324 -4.53 -19.62 2.44
N GLY A 325 -5.85 -19.46 2.49
CA GLY A 325 -6.64 -18.72 1.50
C GLY A 325 -6.82 -17.23 1.80
N THR A 326 -6.30 -16.72 2.92
CA THR A 326 -6.49 -15.33 3.36
C THR A 326 -5.28 -14.49 2.97
N PRO A 327 -5.40 -13.53 2.02
CA PRO A 327 -4.34 -12.58 1.70
C PRO A 327 -4.00 -11.71 2.91
N GLN A 328 -2.77 -11.20 2.91
CA GLN A 328 -2.26 -10.35 3.98
C GLN A 328 -1.54 -9.14 3.39
N TYR A 329 -1.62 -8.00 4.07
CA TYR A 329 -1.04 -6.75 3.59
C TYR A 329 -0.33 -6.02 4.72
N MET A 330 0.85 -5.46 4.44
CA MET A 330 1.45 -4.45 5.31
C MET A 330 0.85 -3.11 4.92
N THR A 331 -0.06 -2.59 5.74
CA THR A 331 -0.92 -1.46 5.38
C THR A 331 -0.40 -0.12 5.86
N GLU A 332 0.53 -0.12 6.82
CA GLU A 332 1.13 1.11 7.32
C GLU A 332 2.53 0.91 7.94
N CYS A 333 3.48 1.71 7.45
CA CYS A 333 4.76 1.93 8.10
C CYS A 333 5.28 3.32 7.75
N TRP A 334 5.68 4.11 8.75
CA TRP A 334 6.11 5.48 8.59
C TRP A 334 7.54 5.58 8.03
N THR A 335 7.78 6.67 7.32
CA THR A 335 9.08 7.05 6.75
C THR A 335 9.54 8.38 7.33
N SER A 336 10.86 8.57 7.43
CA SER A 336 11.43 9.69 8.19
C SER A 336 12.77 10.16 7.63
N PRO A 337 13.12 11.45 7.80
CA PRO A 337 14.52 11.87 7.70
C PRO A 337 15.43 11.25 8.77
N GLU A 338 14.89 10.81 9.90
CA GLU A 338 15.66 10.26 11.02
C GLU A 338 15.79 8.73 10.96
N ALA A 339 15.02 8.08 10.09
CA ALA A 339 15.07 6.65 9.88
C ALA A 339 16.27 6.26 9.00
N GLY A 340 16.73 5.02 9.17
CA GLY A 340 17.79 4.48 8.31
C GLY A 340 17.34 4.39 6.85
N TRP A 341 18.30 4.52 5.91
CA TRP A 341 18.07 4.50 4.47
C TRP A 341 17.26 3.29 3.96
N SER A 342 17.32 2.18 4.69
CA SER A 342 16.72 0.89 4.32
C SER A 342 15.33 0.69 4.91
N GLN A 343 14.81 1.60 5.74
CA GLN A 343 13.51 1.45 6.42
C GLN A 343 12.40 1.04 5.44
N ALA A 344 12.26 1.77 4.33
CA ALA A 344 11.26 1.47 3.31
C ALA A 344 11.48 0.16 2.55
N ALA A 345 12.74 -0.25 2.37
CA ALA A 345 13.05 -1.56 1.82
C ALA A 345 12.76 -2.69 2.82
N ASP A 346 13.02 -2.47 4.11
CA ASP A 346 12.82 -3.44 5.18
C ASP A 346 11.33 -3.76 5.37
N PHE A 347 10.48 -2.72 5.49
CA PHE A 347 9.04 -2.93 5.61
C PHE A 347 8.36 -3.38 4.32
N THR A 348 9.03 -3.32 3.16
CA THR A 348 8.49 -3.88 1.92
C THR A 348 8.92 -5.34 1.74
N MET A 349 10.20 -5.65 1.98
CA MET A 349 10.77 -6.98 1.77
C MET A 349 10.32 -7.99 2.84
N GLY A 350 10.33 -7.60 4.12
CA GLY A 350 9.99 -8.49 5.23
C GLY A 350 8.59 -9.11 5.12
N PRO A 351 7.53 -8.31 4.89
CA PRO A 351 6.19 -8.84 4.67
C PRO A 351 6.10 -9.75 3.44
N LEU A 352 6.73 -9.39 2.32
CA LEU A 352 6.72 -10.23 1.11
C LEU A 352 7.38 -11.60 1.33
N GLN A 353 8.46 -11.65 2.11
CA GLN A 353 9.09 -12.90 2.52
C GLN A 353 8.17 -13.75 3.43
N ASN A 354 7.15 -13.15 4.03
CA ASN A 354 6.20 -13.75 4.96
C ASN A 354 4.75 -13.67 4.46
N TRP A 355 4.52 -13.97 3.18
CA TRP A 355 3.17 -14.14 2.60
C TRP A 355 2.32 -12.87 2.41
N ALA A 356 2.84 -11.66 2.67
CA ALA A 356 2.11 -10.45 2.33
C ALA A 356 2.02 -10.28 0.80
N SER A 357 0.85 -9.88 0.31
CA SER A 357 0.54 -9.59 -1.09
C SER A 357 0.81 -8.13 -1.47
N GLY A 358 1.26 -7.30 -0.54
CA GLY A 358 1.59 -5.91 -0.80
C GLY A 358 2.03 -5.15 0.43
N ALA A 359 2.56 -3.94 0.20
CA ALA A 359 3.06 -3.06 1.24
C ALA A 359 2.75 -1.59 0.92
N MET A 360 2.31 -0.84 1.93
CA MET A 360 2.00 0.59 1.85
C MET A 360 2.78 1.37 2.91
N ALA A 361 3.53 2.40 2.50
CA ALA A 361 4.07 3.37 3.44
C ALA A 361 2.93 4.22 4.04
N TRP A 362 3.19 4.87 5.17
CA TRP A 362 2.20 5.76 5.78
C TRP A 362 1.93 6.97 4.89
N THR A 363 2.85 7.93 4.81
CA THR A 363 2.59 9.19 4.08
C THR A 363 3.05 9.11 2.62
N LEU A 364 2.15 9.34 1.66
CA LEU A 364 2.51 9.46 0.25
C LEU A 364 3.22 10.79 -0.05
N GLY A 365 2.69 11.90 0.46
CA GLY A 365 3.22 13.25 0.24
C GLY A 365 3.11 14.13 1.48
N SER A 366 4.14 14.95 1.71
CA SER A 366 4.18 15.96 2.79
C SER A 366 4.83 17.25 2.30
N ASP A 367 4.78 18.32 3.11
CA ASP A 367 5.61 19.51 2.88
C ASP A 367 7.01 19.34 3.50
N THR A 368 7.84 20.38 3.40
CA THR A 368 9.20 20.43 3.99
C THR A 368 9.23 20.46 5.52
N THR A 369 8.06 20.60 6.16
CA THR A 369 7.86 20.45 7.61
C THR A 369 7.13 19.15 7.98
N TYR A 370 6.96 18.25 7.02
CA TYR A 370 6.30 16.95 7.15
C TYR A 370 4.81 17.03 7.53
N GLY A 371 4.17 18.16 7.26
CA GLY A 371 2.77 18.43 7.56
C GLY A 371 1.88 18.53 6.31
N PRO A 372 0.65 19.06 6.51
CA PRO A 372 0.05 19.43 7.80
C PRO A 372 -0.29 18.23 8.71
N HIS A 373 -0.35 18.47 10.02
CA HIS A 373 -0.78 17.49 11.02
C HIS A 373 -1.67 18.17 12.07
N LEU A 374 -2.34 17.37 12.89
CA LEU A 374 -3.13 17.89 14.01
C LEU A 374 -2.21 18.59 15.01
N ASP A 375 -2.73 19.64 15.64
CA ASP A 375 -2.03 20.40 16.68
C ASP A 375 -2.03 19.63 18.01
N HIS A 376 -1.25 18.54 18.04
CA HIS A 376 -1.06 17.69 19.21
C HIS A 376 0.39 17.18 19.26
N PRO A 377 1.05 17.14 20.44
CA PRO A 377 2.46 16.76 20.55
C PRO A 377 2.81 15.37 20.00
N ASP A 378 1.88 14.40 20.09
CA ASP A 378 2.15 13.05 19.61
C ASP A 378 1.77 12.84 18.12
N SER A 379 1.27 13.89 17.42
CA SER A 379 1.03 13.79 15.97
C SER A 379 2.38 13.56 15.32
N CYS A 380 2.44 12.75 14.27
CA CYS A 380 3.73 12.37 13.71
C CYS A 380 4.47 13.57 13.09
N GLN A 381 5.39 14.17 13.86
CA GLN A 381 6.14 15.38 13.47
C GLN A 381 7.24 15.09 12.44
N THR A 382 7.58 13.82 12.23
CA THR A 382 8.67 13.40 11.36
C THR A 382 8.22 12.38 10.30
N CYS A 383 6.90 12.27 10.08
CA CYS A 383 6.31 11.42 9.04
C CYS A 383 6.46 12.07 7.66
N ARG A 384 7.65 11.90 7.08
CA ARG A 384 7.98 12.43 5.76
C ARG A 384 7.30 11.61 4.65
N GLY A 385 6.67 12.30 3.71
CA GLY A 385 6.11 11.69 2.51
C GLY A 385 7.15 11.06 1.58
N LEU A 386 6.71 10.12 0.74
CA LEU A 386 7.54 9.60 -0.35
C LEU A 386 7.93 10.70 -1.36
N PHE A 387 7.06 11.68 -1.58
CA PHE A 387 7.41 12.96 -2.16
C PHE A 387 7.28 14.09 -1.13
N VAL A 388 8.11 15.11 -1.26
CA VAL A 388 8.12 16.31 -0.41
C VAL A 388 7.92 17.52 -1.30
N VAL A 389 6.92 18.33 -0.97
CA VAL A 389 6.61 19.59 -1.68
C VAL A 389 7.25 20.75 -0.94
N ASP A 390 8.03 21.56 -1.66
CA ASP A 390 8.39 22.89 -1.19
C ASP A 390 7.30 23.87 -1.62
N THR A 391 6.42 24.21 -0.69
CA THR A 391 5.29 25.12 -0.91
C THR A 391 5.71 26.57 -1.14
N SER A 392 6.98 26.93 -0.87
CA SER A 392 7.51 28.27 -1.15
C SER A 392 7.92 28.44 -2.61
N THR A 393 8.38 27.36 -3.23
CA THR A 393 8.81 27.35 -4.65
C THR A 393 7.83 26.61 -5.57
N ASN A 394 6.83 25.93 -5.00
CA ASN A 394 5.86 25.08 -5.70
C ASN A 394 6.53 23.97 -6.53
N THR A 395 7.61 23.40 -5.98
CA THR A 395 8.34 22.26 -6.55
C THR A 395 8.21 21.04 -5.63
N TYR A 396 8.60 19.87 -6.12
CA TYR A 396 8.65 18.64 -5.31
C TYR A 396 9.95 17.88 -5.55
N ASP A 397 10.36 17.11 -4.54
CA ASP A 397 11.43 16.13 -4.61
C ASP A 397 10.95 14.77 -4.08
N PHE A 398 11.57 13.68 -4.55
CA PHE A 398 11.34 12.35 -4.01
C PHE A 398 12.33 12.02 -2.88
N ALA A 399 11.80 11.52 -1.77
CA ALA A 399 12.60 10.98 -0.67
C ALA A 399 13.29 9.68 -1.08
N ILE A 400 14.33 9.28 -0.34
CA ILE A 400 15.01 7.99 -0.58
C ILE A 400 14.03 6.81 -0.52
N ASP A 401 13.02 6.91 0.34
CA ASP A 401 11.97 5.91 0.56
C ASP A 401 11.20 5.58 -0.72
N TYR A 402 10.92 6.60 -1.55
CA TYR A 402 10.28 6.41 -2.87
C TYR A 402 11.11 5.49 -3.77
N TYR A 403 12.42 5.70 -3.82
CA TYR A 403 13.32 4.89 -4.65
C TYR A 403 13.53 3.49 -4.06
N MET A 404 13.43 3.33 -2.74
CA MET A 404 13.52 2.02 -2.09
C MET A 404 12.27 1.18 -2.35
N MET A 405 11.08 1.75 -2.20
CA MET A 405 9.83 1.06 -2.55
C MET A 405 9.72 0.84 -4.07
N GLY A 406 10.24 1.77 -4.87
CA GLY A 406 10.27 1.67 -6.33
C GLY A 406 11.02 0.44 -6.86
N GLN A 407 12.00 -0.08 -6.10
CA GLN A 407 12.72 -1.32 -6.43
C GLN A 407 11.81 -2.56 -6.37
N PHE A 408 10.67 -2.48 -5.70
CA PHE A 408 9.66 -3.53 -5.70
C PHE A 408 8.54 -3.17 -6.67
N SER A 409 7.92 -2.00 -6.51
CA SER A 409 6.69 -1.64 -7.22
C SER A 409 6.85 -1.55 -8.75
N LYS A 410 7.99 -1.04 -9.23
CA LYS A 410 8.28 -0.93 -10.67
C LYS A 410 8.53 -2.30 -11.32
N PHE A 411 9.04 -3.26 -10.55
CA PHE A 411 9.58 -4.51 -11.09
C PHE A 411 8.79 -5.76 -10.68
N MET A 412 7.87 -5.66 -9.72
CA MET A 412 6.98 -6.72 -9.28
C MET A 412 5.52 -6.25 -9.46
N PRO A 413 5.01 -6.24 -10.72
CA PRO A 413 3.69 -5.69 -11.02
C PRO A 413 2.55 -6.51 -10.39
N LYS A 414 1.35 -5.92 -10.34
CA LYS A 414 0.12 -6.63 -9.92
C LYS A 414 -0.02 -7.95 -10.69
N GLY A 415 -0.30 -9.03 -9.96
CA GLY A 415 -0.37 -10.40 -10.46
C GLY A 415 0.96 -11.16 -10.49
N ALA A 416 2.09 -10.51 -10.19
CA ALA A 416 3.35 -11.23 -10.00
C ALA A 416 3.23 -12.22 -8.83
N THR A 417 3.77 -13.42 -9.01
CA THR A 417 3.77 -14.47 -7.99
C THR A 417 5.10 -14.45 -7.26
N VAL A 418 5.09 -14.26 -5.94
CA VAL A 418 6.29 -14.35 -5.10
C VAL A 418 6.83 -15.78 -5.13
N LEU A 419 8.15 -15.92 -5.20
CA LEU A 419 8.83 -17.21 -5.26
C LEU A 419 9.53 -17.53 -3.95
N ALA A 420 9.50 -18.81 -3.56
CA ALA A 420 10.28 -19.31 -2.45
C ALA A 420 11.77 -19.16 -2.73
N GLY A 421 12.55 -18.78 -1.72
CA GLY A 421 13.98 -18.60 -1.86
C GLY A 421 14.73 -18.78 -0.55
N THR A 422 16.04 -18.98 -0.64
CA THR A 422 16.94 -19.16 0.50
C THR A 422 18.22 -18.35 0.31
N GLY A 423 18.97 -18.18 1.40
CA GLY A 423 20.23 -17.42 1.42
C GLY A 423 20.09 -15.97 1.85
N SER A 424 18.87 -15.48 2.16
CA SER A 424 18.71 -14.20 2.87
C SER A 424 19.21 -14.35 4.31
N TRP A 425 20.08 -13.45 4.75
CA TRP A 425 20.62 -13.43 6.10
C TRP A 425 21.15 -12.05 6.48
N THR A 426 20.87 -11.64 7.72
CA THR A 426 21.41 -10.44 8.36
C THR A 426 22.18 -10.86 9.61
N TYR A 427 23.43 -10.44 9.72
CA TYR A 427 24.30 -10.70 10.85
C TYR A 427 23.90 -9.86 12.08
N PRO A 428 24.37 -10.22 13.29
CA PRO A 428 24.09 -9.46 14.51
C PRO A 428 24.54 -7.99 14.47
N ASP A 429 25.49 -7.64 13.60
CA ASP A 429 25.95 -6.26 13.39
C ASP A 429 25.07 -5.45 12.40
N GLY A 430 24.00 -6.06 11.89
CA GLY A 430 23.07 -5.46 10.94
C GLY A 430 23.51 -5.51 9.47
N THR A 431 24.70 -6.03 9.17
CA THR A 431 25.16 -6.26 7.79
C THR A 431 24.58 -7.56 7.22
N GLY A 432 24.55 -7.70 5.90
CA GLY A 432 24.04 -8.91 5.26
C GLY A 432 23.35 -8.64 3.94
N ILE A 433 22.74 -9.69 3.39
CA ILE A 433 21.93 -9.63 2.19
C ILE A 433 20.57 -10.27 2.43
N GLU A 434 19.52 -9.56 2.05
CA GLU A 434 18.16 -10.08 2.01
C GLU A 434 17.62 -9.96 0.59
N SER A 435 16.73 -10.88 0.20
CA SER A 435 16.18 -10.90 -1.15
C SER A 435 14.74 -11.39 -1.19
N VAL A 436 14.00 -10.94 -2.20
CA VAL A 436 12.72 -11.52 -2.61
C VAL A 436 12.67 -11.62 -4.12
N ALA A 437 12.05 -12.69 -4.63
CA ALA A 437 11.92 -12.91 -6.06
C ALA A 437 10.45 -13.09 -6.48
N SER A 438 10.15 -12.80 -7.74
CA SER A 438 8.84 -13.08 -8.35
C SER A 438 8.96 -13.64 -9.77
N ALA A 439 7.94 -14.41 -10.15
CA ALA A 439 7.57 -14.66 -11.53
C ALA A 439 6.48 -13.66 -11.93
N ASN A 440 6.70 -12.91 -13.00
CA ASN A 440 5.80 -11.85 -13.43
C ASN A 440 4.80 -12.35 -14.50
N PRO A 441 3.64 -11.69 -14.67
CA PRO A 441 2.62 -12.12 -15.64
C PRO A 441 3.09 -12.14 -17.10
N ASP A 442 4.14 -11.39 -17.41
CA ASP A 442 4.75 -11.32 -18.75
C ASP A 442 5.84 -12.40 -18.97
N GLY A 443 6.01 -13.32 -18.02
CA GLY A 443 6.99 -14.39 -18.05
C GLY A 443 8.38 -14.01 -17.55
N THR A 444 8.68 -12.72 -17.33
CA THR A 444 9.97 -12.32 -16.73
C THR A 444 10.04 -12.72 -15.27
N ARG A 445 11.26 -12.82 -14.74
CA ARG A 445 11.51 -13.02 -13.31
C ARG A 445 12.14 -11.77 -12.72
N THR A 446 11.88 -11.49 -11.46
CA THR A 446 12.50 -10.37 -10.75
C THR A 446 13.16 -10.86 -9.48
N VAL A 447 14.33 -10.34 -9.17
CA VAL A 447 15.04 -10.60 -7.91
C VAL A 447 15.45 -9.26 -7.33
N VAL A 448 14.79 -8.85 -6.25
CA VAL A 448 15.15 -7.66 -5.47
C VAL A 448 16.13 -8.08 -4.39
N ILE A 449 17.30 -7.44 -4.34
CA ILE A 449 18.42 -7.79 -3.46
C ILE A 449 18.82 -6.55 -2.67
N LYS A 450 18.69 -6.60 -1.35
CA LYS A 450 19.12 -5.53 -0.44
C LYS A 450 20.43 -5.93 0.22
N SER A 451 21.46 -5.12 0.07
CA SER A 451 22.76 -5.27 0.74
C SER A 451 22.94 -4.19 1.78
N LYS A 452 23.22 -4.59 3.02
CA LYS A 452 23.63 -3.70 4.13
C LYS A 452 25.15 -3.74 4.36
N PHE A 453 25.92 -4.24 3.39
CA PHE A 453 27.38 -4.16 3.44
C PHE A 453 27.88 -2.79 3.01
N GLY A 454 28.95 -2.32 3.66
CA GLY A 454 29.63 -1.07 3.28
C GLY A 454 30.49 -1.17 2.02
N ASN A 455 30.56 -2.34 1.39
CA ASN A 455 31.30 -2.62 0.15
C ASN A 455 30.41 -3.32 -0.87
N ASP A 456 30.82 -3.29 -2.14
CA ASP A 456 30.18 -4.06 -3.20
C ASP A 456 30.34 -5.57 -2.93
N VAL A 457 29.29 -6.33 -3.23
CA VAL A 457 29.21 -7.79 -3.05
C VAL A 457 28.88 -8.42 -4.38
N VAL A 458 29.56 -9.53 -4.71
CA VAL A 458 29.15 -10.34 -5.87
C VAL A 458 28.12 -11.35 -5.40
N VAL A 459 26.92 -11.24 -5.96
CA VAL A 459 25.81 -12.15 -5.65
C VAL A 459 25.67 -13.16 -6.77
N THR A 460 25.44 -14.41 -6.40
CA THR A 460 25.06 -15.49 -7.31
C THR A 460 23.66 -15.97 -6.95
N VAL A 461 22.74 -15.96 -7.91
CA VAL A 461 21.38 -16.48 -7.80
C VAL A 461 21.30 -17.78 -8.57
N ASN A 462 21.04 -18.89 -7.87
CA ASN A 462 20.75 -20.18 -8.46
C ASN A 462 19.24 -20.39 -8.51
N THR A 463 18.72 -20.77 -9.66
CA THR A 463 17.30 -21.09 -9.85
C THR A 463 17.07 -22.60 -9.82
N LYS A 464 15.92 -23.06 -9.32
CA LYS A 464 15.58 -24.49 -9.35
C LYS A 464 15.34 -25.01 -10.77
N SER A 465 14.98 -24.14 -11.71
CA SER A 465 14.91 -24.45 -13.15
C SER A 465 16.29 -24.74 -13.79
N GLY A 466 17.40 -24.48 -13.07
CA GLY A 466 18.75 -24.86 -13.49
C GLY A 466 19.59 -23.72 -14.08
N GLU A 467 19.13 -22.48 -14.00
CA GLU A 467 19.93 -21.31 -14.34
C GLU A 467 20.72 -20.77 -13.16
N THR A 468 21.91 -20.26 -13.44
CA THR A 468 22.72 -19.48 -12.50
C THR A 468 22.94 -18.09 -13.08
N TRP A 469 22.77 -17.06 -12.25
CA TRP A 469 23.01 -15.66 -12.59
C TRP A 469 23.95 -15.03 -11.57
N SER A 470 24.97 -14.32 -12.02
CA SER A 470 25.91 -13.63 -11.14
C SER A 470 26.03 -12.16 -11.51
N GLY A 471 26.11 -11.30 -10.50
CA GLY A 471 26.17 -9.85 -10.71
C GLY A 471 26.64 -9.11 -9.46
N ARG A 472 26.94 -7.84 -9.64
CA ARG A 472 27.34 -6.95 -8.56
C ARG A 472 26.10 -6.40 -7.85
N VAL A 473 26.15 -6.36 -6.53
CA VAL A 473 25.25 -5.61 -5.67
C VAL A 473 26.07 -4.57 -4.92
N TYR A 474 25.67 -3.31 -5.01
CA TYR A 474 26.48 -2.19 -4.52
C TYR A 474 26.41 -2.06 -3.00
N ALA A 475 27.41 -1.40 -2.42
CA ALA A 475 27.40 -1.04 -1.00
C ALA A 475 26.10 -0.31 -0.60
N ASN A 476 25.51 -0.70 0.54
CA ASN A 476 24.32 -0.10 1.15
C ASN A 476 23.23 0.27 0.13
N SER A 477 22.75 -0.74 -0.60
CA SER A 477 21.85 -0.52 -1.73
C SER A 477 20.75 -1.59 -1.81
N VAL A 478 19.69 -1.24 -2.54
CA VAL A 478 18.75 -2.20 -3.12
C VAL A 478 19.01 -2.27 -4.61
N VAL A 479 19.28 -3.47 -5.11
CA VAL A 479 19.50 -3.76 -6.53
C VAL A 479 18.45 -4.74 -6.99
N THR A 480 17.76 -4.42 -8.08
CA THR A 480 16.75 -5.28 -8.68
C THR A 480 17.20 -5.81 -10.01
N TRP A 481 17.27 -7.13 -10.12
CA TRP A 481 17.51 -7.81 -11.39
C TRP A 481 16.19 -8.16 -12.04
N VAL A 482 16.06 -7.83 -13.32
CA VAL A 482 14.97 -8.33 -14.18
C VAL A 482 15.57 -9.37 -15.11
N LEU A 483 15.22 -10.62 -14.90
CA LEU A 483 15.70 -11.75 -15.68
C LEU A 483 14.69 -12.09 -16.78
N PRO A 484 15.14 -12.52 -17.97
CA PRO A 484 14.25 -12.96 -19.03
C PRO A 484 13.43 -14.19 -18.60
N PRO A 485 12.38 -14.57 -19.34
CA PRO A 485 11.69 -15.84 -19.13
C PRO A 485 12.67 -17.03 -19.15
N THR A 486 12.36 -18.08 -18.40
CA THR A 486 13.11 -19.35 -18.46
C THR A 486 13.14 -19.87 -19.90
N VAL A 487 14.33 -20.26 -20.36
CA VAL A 487 14.55 -20.82 -21.71
C VAL A 487 14.15 -22.29 -21.78
#